data_AF-A0A839IYE9-F1
#
_entry.id   AF-A0A839IYE9-F1
#
_cell.length_a   1.000
_cell.length_b   1.000
_cell.length_c   1.000
_cell.angle_alpha   90.00
_cell.angle_beta   90.00
_cell.angle_gamma   90.00
#
_symmetry.space_group_name_H-M   'P 1'
#
loop_
_entity.id
_entity.type
_entity.pdbx_description
1 polymer ?
#
loop_
_entity_poly.entity_id
_entity_poly.type
_entity_poly.pdbx_seq_one_letter_code
_entity_poly.pdbx_strand_id
1 'polypeptide(L)'
;MRFGPAEIAILVLILGFLLLLVISRRQTRPASEVLEQIFDEPATPIPGRKARVWALGVLNEAGVDAEADPVYAMKVLRQAEPRLNLIAAKVLVDTITRY
;
A
#
# COMPACT_ATOMS: atom_id res chain seq x y z
N MET A 1 -41.18 -21.56 -15.09
CA MET A 1 -41.27 -20.35 -14.24
C MET A 1 -40.80 -19.16 -15.05
N ARG A 2 -41.67 -18.18 -15.31
CA ARG A 2 -41.30 -16.90 -15.93
C ARG A 2 -41.16 -15.90 -14.79
N PHE A 3 -39.97 -15.32 -14.64
CA PHE A 3 -39.75 -14.26 -13.66
C PHE A 3 -40.58 -13.04 -14.07
N GLY A 4 -41.38 -12.53 -13.14
CA GLY A 4 -42.08 -11.27 -13.28
C GLY A 4 -41.12 -10.08 -13.21
N PRO A 5 -41.56 -8.88 -13.63
CA PRO A 5 -40.73 -7.68 -13.68
C PRO A 5 -40.14 -7.30 -12.31
N ALA A 6 -40.84 -7.62 -11.21
CA ALA A 6 -40.36 -7.38 -9.85
C ALA A 6 -39.17 -8.29 -9.46
N GLU A 7 -39.18 -9.55 -9.87
CA GLU A 7 -38.10 -10.51 -9.58
C GLU A 7 -36.82 -10.15 -10.35
N ILE A 8 -36.97 -9.65 -11.57
CA ILE A 8 -35.85 -9.12 -12.37
C ILE A 8 -35.23 -7.90 -11.68
N ALA A 9 -36.04 -6.97 -11.18
CA ALA A 9 -35.55 -5.79 -10.47
C ALA A 9 -34.75 -6.16 -9.21
N ILE A 10 -35.23 -7.14 -8.44
CA ILE A 10 -34.53 -7.63 -7.24
C ILE A 10 -33.18 -8.25 -7.60
N LEU A 11 -33.13 -9.08 -8.65
CA LEU A 11 -31.88 -9.71 -9.10
C LEU A 11 -30.85 -8.67 -9.58
N VAL A 12 -31.29 -7.62 -10.28
CA VAL A 12 -30.40 -6.53 -10.73
C VAL A 12 -29.84 -5.75 -9.52
N LEU A 13 -30.67 -5.48 -8.51
CA LEU A 13 -30.21 -4.80 -7.29
C LEU A 13 -29.19 -5.64 -6.51
N ILE A 14 -29.44 -6.95 -6.35
CA ILE A 14 -28.53 -7.87 -5.68
C ILE A 14 -27.20 -7.95 -6.44
N LEU A 15 -27.26 -8.08 -7.78
CA LEU A 15 -26.06 -8.15 -8.61
C LEU A 15 -25.25 -6.84 -8.55
N GLY A 16 -25.93 -5.69 -8.61
CA GLY A 16 -25.30 -4.38 -8.46
C GLY A 16 -24.63 -4.19 -7.11
N PHE A 17 -25.29 -4.64 -6.03
CA PHE A 17 -24.73 -4.62 -4.68
C PHE A 17 -23.51 -5.54 -4.54
N LEU A 18 -23.56 -6.75 -5.11
CA LEU A 18 -22.41 -7.67 -5.12
C LEU A 18 -21.23 -7.10 -5.92
N LEU A 19 -21.47 -6.45 -7.05
CA LEU A 19 -20.43 -5.75 -7.82
C LEU A 19 -19.80 -4.61 -7.02
N LEU A 20 -20.60 -3.81 -6.31
CA LEU A 20 -20.10 -2.77 -5.42
C LEU A 20 -19.21 -3.33 -4.31
N LEU A 21 -19.59 -4.45 -3.70
CA LEU A 21 -18.77 -5.12 -2.68
C LEU A 21 -17.43 -5.63 -3.23
N VAL A 22 -17.39 -6.13 -4.47
CA VAL A 22 -16.15 -6.59 -5.11
C VAL A 22 -15.22 -5.41 -5.40
N ILE A 23 -15.76 -4.29 -5.89
CA ILE A 23 -14.98 -3.07 -6.18
C ILE A 23 -14.43 -2.44 -4.89
N SER A 24 -15.22 -2.43 -3.82
CA SER A 24 -14.83 -1.84 -2.54
C SER A 24 -13.68 -2.58 -1.86
N ARG A 25 -13.38 -3.84 -2.23
CA ARG A 25 -12.23 -4.61 -1.70
C ARG A 25 -10.87 -4.13 -2.21
N ARG A 26 -10.79 -3.18 -3.16
CA ARG A 26 -9.54 -2.45 -3.45
C ARG A 26 -9.27 -1.33 -2.42
N GLN A 27 -9.58 -1.59 -1.16
CA GLN A 27 -9.17 -0.71 -0.07
C GLN A 27 -7.64 -0.85 0.04
N THR A 28 -6.92 0.19 -0.38
CA THR A 28 -5.47 0.26 -0.21
C THR A 28 -5.16 0.17 1.27
N ARG A 29 -4.50 -0.91 1.70
CA ARG A 29 -4.07 -1.05 3.10
C ARG A 29 -3.27 0.20 3.50
N PRO A 30 -3.55 0.80 4.68
CA PRO A 30 -2.82 1.95 5.16
C PRO A 30 -1.32 1.62 5.28
N ALA A 31 -0.47 2.63 5.12
CA ALA A 31 0.98 2.45 5.16
C ALA A 31 1.45 1.85 6.50
N SER A 32 0.85 2.27 7.62
CA SER A 32 1.17 1.74 8.96
C SER A 32 0.95 0.23 9.05
N GLU A 33 -0.19 -0.28 8.59
CA GLU A 33 -0.51 -1.71 8.63
C GLU A 33 0.44 -2.52 7.73
N VAL A 34 0.79 -2.00 6.55
CA VAL A 34 1.74 -2.68 5.65
C VAL A 34 3.14 -2.73 6.26
N LEU A 35 3.59 -1.61 6.85
CA LEU A 35 4.90 -1.55 7.49
C LEU A 35 4.96 -2.44 8.73
N GLU A 36 3.92 -2.45 9.56
CA GLU A 36 3.78 -3.36 10.71
C GLU A 36 3.88 -4.82 10.28
N GLN A 37 3.16 -5.18 9.21
CA GLN A 37 3.13 -6.54 8.70
C GLN A 37 4.49 -6.99 8.11
N ILE A 38 5.24 -6.08 7.50
CA ILE A 38 6.53 -6.40 6.85
C ILE A 38 7.65 -6.48 7.88
N PHE A 39 7.71 -5.52 8.81
CA PHE A 39 8.86 -5.34 9.70
C PHE A 39 8.65 -5.93 11.11
N ASP A 40 7.45 -6.44 11.38
CA ASP A 40 7.07 -7.00 12.68
C ASP A 40 7.46 -6.05 13.83
N GLU A 41 7.03 -4.80 13.68
CA GLU A 41 7.21 -3.73 14.65
C GLU A 41 6.05 -2.73 14.53
N PRO A 42 5.66 -2.05 15.63
CA PRO A 42 4.71 -0.95 15.54
C PRO A 42 5.24 0.13 14.58
N ALA A 43 4.40 0.60 13.68
CA ALA A 43 4.78 1.65 12.75
C ALA A 43 4.78 3.04 13.42
N THR A 44 4.73 3.20 14.75
CA THR A 44 4.67 4.52 15.40
C THR A 44 5.99 4.86 16.10
N PRO A 45 6.60 6.03 15.84
CA PRO A 45 6.23 7.02 14.81
C PRO A 45 6.32 6.42 13.40
N ILE A 46 5.49 6.90 12.48
CA ILE A 46 5.41 6.37 11.10
C ILE A 46 6.51 7.00 10.25
N PRO A 47 7.38 6.20 9.61
CA PRO A 47 7.59 4.75 9.69
C PRO A 47 8.43 4.31 10.90
N GLY A 48 8.20 3.07 11.36
CA GLY A 48 8.91 2.45 12.48
C GLY A 48 10.43 2.35 12.30
N ARG A 49 11.15 2.07 13.40
CA ARG A 49 12.62 2.10 13.43
C ARG A 49 13.25 1.08 12.48
N LYS A 50 12.85 -0.19 12.51
CA LYS A 50 13.38 -1.23 11.59
C LYS A 50 13.09 -0.86 10.15
N ALA A 51 11.89 -0.36 9.86
CA ALA A 51 11.52 0.05 8.50
C ALA A 51 12.43 1.17 7.97
N ARG A 52 12.74 2.17 8.82
CA ARG A 52 13.71 3.24 8.49
C ARG A 52 15.12 2.72 8.26
N VAL A 53 15.63 1.91 9.19
CA VAL A 53 16.99 1.35 9.10
C VAL A 53 17.13 0.49 7.85
N TRP A 54 16.13 -0.34 7.57
CA TRP A 54 16.10 -1.16 6.36
C TRP A 54 16.11 -0.31 5.09
N ALA A 55 15.24 0.72 5.01
CA ALA A 55 15.15 1.57 3.83
C ALA A 55 16.46 2.34 3.58
N LEU A 56 17.09 2.85 4.64
CA LEU A 56 18.42 3.47 4.55
C LEU A 56 19.48 2.48 4.05
N GLY A 57 19.46 1.24 4.54
CA GLY A 57 20.37 0.18 4.09
C GLY A 57 20.21 -0.12 2.59
N VAL A 58 18.98 -0.35 2.14
CA VAL A 58 18.66 -0.65 0.74
C VAL A 58 19.09 0.49 -0.18
N LEU A 59 18.79 1.74 0.18
CA LEU A 59 19.16 2.90 -0.65
C LEU A 59 20.67 3.12 -0.67
N ASN A 60 21.35 2.93 0.45
CA ASN A 60 22.80 3.02 0.54
C ASN A 60 23.49 1.94 -0.31
N GLU A 61 23.03 0.69 -0.23
CA GLU A 61 23.54 -0.41 -1.06
C GLU A 61 23.31 -0.18 -2.55
N ALA A 62 22.20 0.46 -2.91
CA ALA A 62 21.88 0.82 -4.30
C ALA A 62 22.58 2.12 -4.78
N GLY A 63 23.27 2.84 -3.89
CA GLY A 63 23.87 4.14 -4.20
C GLY A 63 22.84 5.22 -4.57
N VAL A 64 21.62 5.13 -4.03
CA VAL A 64 20.51 6.04 -4.35
C VAL A 64 20.35 7.10 -3.27
N ASP A 65 20.45 8.35 -3.69
CA ASP A 65 20.07 9.50 -2.88
C ASP A 65 18.57 9.76 -3.04
N ALA A 66 17.83 9.56 -1.95
CA ALA A 66 16.38 9.76 -1.91
C ALA A 66 15.96 11.23 -1.99
N GLU A 67 16.85 12.17 -1.64
CA GLU A 67 16.57 13.60 -1.75
C GLU A 67 16.72 14.07 -3.20
N ALA A 68 17.76 13.58 -3.88
CA ALA A 68 18.01 13.88 -5.29
C ALA A 68 17.00 13.21 -6.25
N ASP A 69 16.63 11.94 -5.99
CA ASP A 69 15.65 11.20 -6.81
C ASP A 69 14.66 10.37 -5.96
N PRO A 70 13.62 11.00 -5.40
CA PRO A 70 12.65 10.32 -4.53
C PRO A 70 11.81 9.28 -5.28
N VAL A 71 11.56 9.48 -6.58
CA VAL A 71 10.76 8.54 -7.39
C VAL A 71 11.55 7.27 -7.64
N TYR A 72 12.83 7.40 -7.98
CA TYR A 72 13.71 6.26 -8.13
C TYR A 72 13.96 5.54 -6.81
N ALA A 73 14.14 6.26 -5.70
CA ALA A 73 14.24 5.67 -4.37
C ALA A 73 13.00 4.82 -4.02
N MET A 74 11.78 5.33 -4.27
CA MET A 74 10.56 4.55 -4.08
C MET A 74 10.52 3.28 -4.96
N LYS A 75 11.03 3.37 -6.19
CA LYS A 75 11.11 2.20 -7.10
C LYS A 75 12.07 1.15 -6.55
N VAL A 76 13.26 1.56 -6.10
CA VAL A 76 14.27 0.66 -5.52
C VAL A 76 13.74 -0.04 -4.27
N LEU A 77 13.11 0.69 -3.34
CA LEU A 77 12.51 0.09 -2.14
C LEU A 77 11.46 -0.98 -2.49
N ARG A 78 10.61 -0.72 -3.49
CA ARG A 78 9.59 -1.69 -3.93
C ARG A 78 10.14 -2.88 -4.70
N GLN A 79 11.32 -2.75 -5.30
CA GLN A 79 12.03 -3.87 -5.91
C GLN A 79 12.67 -4.76 -4.83
N ALA A 80 13.19 -4.16 -3.76
CA ALA A 80 13.77 -4.88 -2.64
C ALA A 80 12.73 -5.62 -1.78
N GLU A 81 11.55 -5.04 -1.57
CA GLU A 81 10.43 -5.68 -0.87
C GLU A 81 9.14 -5.61 -1.72
N PRO A 82 8.79 -6.67 -2.48
CA PRO A 82 7.62 -6.68 -3.36
C PRO A 82 6.27 -6.52 -2.64
N ARG A 83 6.20 -6.81 -1.33
CA ARG A 83 5.00 -6.60 -0.51
C ARG A 83 4.82 -5.13 -0.12
N LEU A 84 5.84 -4.29 -0.31
CA LEU A 84 5.80 -2.87 -0.03
C LEU A 84 4.92 -2.15 -1.07
N ASN A 85 3.79 -1.62 -0.61
CA ASN A 85 2.91 -0.85 -1.48
C ASN A 85 3.48 0.57 -1.74
N LEU A 86 2.93 1.25 -2.74
CA LEU A 86 3.40 2.58 -3.16
C LEU A 86 3.33 3.62 -2.02
N ILE A 87 2.28 3.58 -1.20
CA ILE A 87 2.06 4.55 -0.13
C ILE A 87 3.07 4.34 1.00
N ALA A 88 3.35 3.10 1.38
CA ALA A 88 4.36 2.75 2.37
C ALA A 88 5.77 3.12 1.91
N ALA A 89 6.09 2.88 0.62
CA ALA A 89 7.35 3.33 0.03
C ALA A 89 7.49 4.86 0.05
N LYS A 90 6.42 5.58 -0.27
CA LYS A 90 6.40 7.05 -0.19
C LYS A 90 6.66 7.54 1.23
N VAL A 91 6.00 6.96 2.22
CA VAL A 91 6.16 7.31 3.63
C VAL A 91 7.61 7.13 4.10
N LEU A 92 8.27 6.04 3.67
CA LEU A 92 9.68 5.79 3.96
C LEU A 92 10.57 6.88 3.37
N VAL A 93 10.41 7.17 2.08
CA VAL A 93 11.20 8.21 1.39
C VAL A 93 10.96 9.59 1.99
N ASP A 94 9.70 10.01 2.15
CA ASP A 94 9.35 11.31 2.72
C ASP A 94 9.92 11.51 4.13
N THR A 95 10.05 10.43 4.91
CA THR A 95 10.63 10.49 6.24
C THR A 95 12.14 10.61 6.16
N ILE A 96 12.80 9.84 5.31
CA ILE A 96 14.27 9.86 5.18
C ILE A 96 14.74 11.23 4.68
N THR A 97 14.02 11.86 3.75
CA THR A 97 14.40 13.17 3.18
C THR A 97 14.08 14.37 4.08
N ARG A 98 13.35 14.18 5.19
CA ARG A 98 12.97 15.26 6.12
C ARG A 98 13.90 15.38 7.33
N TYR A 99 14.87 14.49 7.47
CA TYR A 99 15.87 14.47 8.54
C TYR A 99 17.25 14.75 7.96
#